data_AF-A0A415RUV2-F1
#
_entry.id   AF-A0A415RUV2-F1
#
_cell.length_a   1.000
_cell.length_b   1.000
_cell.length_c   1.000
_cell.angle_alpha   90.00
_cell.angle_beta   90.00
_cell.angle_gamma   90.00
#
_symmetry.space_group_name_H-M   'P 1'
#
loop_
_entity.id
_entity.type
_entity.pdbx_description
1 polymer ?
#
loop_
_entity_poly.entity_id
_entity_poly.type
_entity_poly.pdbx_seq_one_letter_code
_entity_poly.pdbx_strand_id
1 'polypeptide(L)'
;MAKGTKYSQQFKEDAVQYRLDHPELPLRKASENLGVSESALKNWMKAAKEHKGEVPTRGSGNYASEEAKEIARLQRELRDTKDTLEV
;
A
#
# COMPACT_ATOMS: atom_id res chain seq x y z
N MET A 1 6.78 -10.16 -24.19
CA MET A 1 6.12 -9.27 -23.20
C MET A 1 6.85 -9.44 -21.87
N ALA A 2 7.54 -8.40 -21.40
CA ALA A 2 8.30 -8.49 -20.14
C ALA A 2 7.30 -8.64 -18.99
N LYS A 3 7.24 -9.83 -18.39
CA LYS A 3 6.49 -10.09 -17.15
C LYS A 3 7.25 -9.44 -15.98
N GLY A 4 7.23 -8.11 -15.93
CA GLY A 4 7.60 -7.40 -14.72
C GLY A 4 6.50 -7.68 -13.72
N THR A 5 6.69 -8.65 -12.83
CA THR A 5 5.89 -8.80 -11.62
C THR A 5 6.13 -7.56 -10.76
N LYS A 6 5.47 -6.46 -11.12
CA LYS A 6 5.52 -5.20 -10.40
C LYS A 6 4.65 -5.40 -9.17
N TYR A 7 5.29 -5.50 -8.00
CA TYR A 7 4.61 -5.41 -6.72
C TYR A 7 3.59 -4.27 -6.74
N SER A 8 2.37 -4.53 -6.26
CA SER A 8 1.32 -3.52 -6.16
C SER A 8 1.77 -2.38 -5.26
N GLN A 9 1.17 -1.20 -5.44
CA GLN A 9 1.45 -0.05 -4.59
C GLN A 9 1.19 -0.38 -3.11
N GLN A 10 0.00 -0.91 -2.82
CA GLN A 10 -0.38 -1.37 -1.47
C GLN A 10 0.67 -2.29 -0.85
N PHE A 11 1.14 -3.29 -1.59
CA PHE A 11 2.15 -4.22 -1.07
C PHE A 11 3.46 -3.51 -0.68
N LYS A 12 3.86 -2.47 -1.43
CA LYS A 12 5.07 -1.70 -1.12
C LYS A 12 4.91 -0.83 0.11
N GLU A 13 3.74 -0.23 0.27
CA GLU A 13 3.40 0.59 1.44
C GLU A 13 3.30 -0.29 2.68
N ASP A 14 2.61 -1.42 2.59
CA ASP A 14 2.54 -2.43 3.65
C ASP A 14 3.93 -2.97 4.01
N ALA A 15 4.79 -3.22 3.02
CA ALA A 15 6.16 -3.66 3.24
C ALA A 15 6.99 -2.62 4.01
N VAL A 16 6.81 -1.33 3.71
CA VAL A 16 7.45 -0.24 4.46
C VAL A 16 6.88 -0.15 5.87
N GLN A 17 5.56 -0.22 6.02
CA GLN A 17 4.87 -0.17 7.30
C GLN A 17 5.31 -1.32 8.22
N TYR A 18 5.35 -2.55 7.69
CA TYR A 18 5.88 -3.73 8.38
C TYR A 18 7.28 -3.49 8.93
N ARG A 19 8.17 -2.82 8.17
CA ARG A 19 9.51 -2.51 8.66
C ARG A 19 9.52 -1.44 9.76
N LEU A 20 8.60 -0.47 9.70
CA LEU A 20 8.44 0.58 10.72
C LEU A 20 7.85 0.03 12.03
N ASP A 21 6.88 -0.87 11.93
CA ASP A 21 6.25 -1.54 13.09
C ASP A 21 7.16 -2.56 13.77
N HIS A 22 8.16 -3.07 13.05
CA HIS A 22 9.14 -4.02 13.58
C HIS A 22 10.56 -3.42 13.57
N PRO A 23 10.84 -2.37 14.38
CA PRO A 23 12.17 -1.75 14.45
C PRO A 23 13.26 -2.75 14.89
N GLU A 24 12.87 -3.75 15.69
CA GLU A 24 13.72 -4.84 16.19
C GLU A 24 14.24 -5.80 15.09
N LEU A 25 13.54 -5.88 13.96
CA LEU A 25 13.93 -6.75 12.85
C LEU A 25 14.98 -6.05 11.97
N PRO A 26 16.12 -6.70 11.70
CA PRO A 26 17.06 -6.23 10.68
C PRO A 26 16.37 -6.14 9.32
N LEU A 27 16.80 -5.18 8.50
CA LEU A 27 16.24 -4.96 7.16
C LEU A 27 16.24 -6.24 6.32
N ARG A 28 17.33 -7.01 6.39
CA ARG A 28 17.48 -8.31 5.75
C ARG A 28 16.35 -9.27 6.10
N LYS A 29 16.08 -9.43 7.40
CA LYS A 29 15.06 -10.37 7.90
C LYS A 29 13.66 -9.90 7.54
N ALA A 30 13.40 -8.60 7.58
CA ALA A 30 12.15 -8.03 7.10
C ALA A 30 11.95 -8.29 5.60
N SER A 31 13.00 -8.13 4.78
CA SER A 31 12.92 -8.43 3.35
C SER A 31 12.73 -9.91 3.04
N GLU A 32 13.35 -10.79 3.82
CA GLU A 32 13.17 -12.25 3.73
C GLU A 32 11.73 -12.65 4.06
N ASN A 33 11.16 -12.11 5.14
CA ASN A 33 9.77 -12.36 5.54
C ASN A 33 8.76 -11.90 4.47
N LEU A 34 9.05 -10.79 3.80
CA LEU A 34 8.18 -10.23 2.75
C LEU A 34 8.44 -10.86 1.36
N GLY A 35 9.46 -11.71 1.22
CA GLY A 35 9.83 -12.31 -0.07
C GLY A 35 10.35 -11.31 -1.10
N VAL A 36 10.90 -10.17 -0.65
CA VAL A 36 11.42 -9.10 -1.52
C VAL A 36 12.94 -8.98 -1.39
N SER A 37 13.58 -8.33 -2.35
CA SER A 37 15.00 -8.01 -2.20
C SER A 37 15.20 -6.88 -1.19
N GLU A 38 16.26 -6.96 -0.40
CA GLU A 38 16.63 -5.94 0.58
C GLU A 38 16.76 -4.55 -0.08
N SER A 39 17.31 -4.49 -1.29
CA SER A 39 17.43 -3.25 -2.07
C SER A 39 16.08 -2.67 -2.49
N ALA A 40 15.09 -3.52 -2.80
CA ALA A 40 13.74 -3.05 -3.11
C ALA A 40 13.08 -2.41 -1.88
N LEU A 41 13.14 -3.10 -0.74
CA LEU A 41 12.59 -2.59 0.52
C LEU A 41 13.28 -1.27 0.94
N LYS A 42 14.61 -1.18 0.79
CA LYS A 42 15.37 0.05 1.06
C LYS A 42 14.91 1.22 0.18
N ASN A 43 14.69 0.98 -1.11
CA ASN A 43 14.21 1.99 -2.03
C ASN A 43 12.78 2.43 -1.70
N TRP A 44 11.90 1.50 -1.29
CA TRP A 44 10.53 1.82 -0.91
C TRP A 44 10.48 2.65 0.37
N MET A 45 11.28 2.31 1.39
CA MET A 45 11.37 3.13 2.62
C MET A 45 11.84 4.55 2.32
N LYS A 46 12.80 4.71 1.41
CA LYS A 46 13.28 6.03 0.99
C LYS A 46 12.16 6.81 0.29
N ALA A 47 11.48 6.19 -0.66
CA ALA A 47 10.36 6.79 -1.37
C ALA A 47 9.22 7.19 -0.43
N ALA A 48 8.82 6.31 0.49
CA ALA A 48 7.82 6.60 1.51
C ALA A 48 8.21 7.82 2.37
N LYS A 49 9.48 7.94 2.76
CA LYS A 49 9.96 9.13 3.50
C LYS A 49 9.83 10.41 2.67
N GLU A 50 10.11 10.35 1.37
CA GLU A 50 10.04 11.51 0.47
C GLU A 50 8.60 11.89 0.11
N HIS A 51 7.67 10.92 0.09
CA HIS A 51 6.28 11.08 -0.33
C HIS A 51 5.27 10.86 0.81
N LYS A 52 5.62 11.18 2.05
CA LYS A 52 4.71 11.14 3.23
C LYS A 52 4.02 9.79 3.48
N GLY A 53 4.69 8.69 3.17
CA GLY A 53 4.18 7.32 3.33
C GLY A 53 3.90 6.62 2.00
N GLU A 54 3.77 7.36 0.90
CA GLU A 54 3.46 6.76 -0.39
C GLU A 54 4.71 6.18 -1.07
N VAL A 55 4.58 5.01 -1.68
CA VAL A 55 5.66 4.42 -2.50
C VAL A 55 5.28 4.49 -3.98
N PRO A 56 5.60 5.61 -4.68
CA PRO A 56 5.17 5.82 -6.05
C PRO A 56 5.68 4.70 -6.97
N THR A 57 4.73 4.03 -7.62
CA THR A 57 5.02 3.04 -8.64
C THR A 57 5.07 3.73 -10.00
N ARG A 58 6.22 3.70 -10.69
CA ARG A 58 6.34 4.28 -12.03
C ARG A 58 5.35 3.60 -12.99
N GLY A 59 4.24 4.30 -13.27
CA GLY A 59 3.11 3.84 -14.09
C GLY A 59 1.76 3.66 -13.37
N SER A 60 1.64 3.94 -12.06
CA SER A 60 0.42 3.71 -11.26
C SER A 60 -0.56 4.89 -11.20
N GLY A 61 -0.73 5.64 -12.30
CA GLY A 61 -1.58 6.84 -12.36
C GLY A 61 -3.08 6.66 -12.03
N ASN A 62 -3.49 5.56 -11.41
CA ASN A 62 -4.86 5.23 -11.04
C ASN A 62 -5.10 4.94 -9.54
N TYR A 63 -4.08 4.79 -8.68
CA TYR A 63 -4.32 4.40 -7.27
C TYR A 63 -5.18 5.41 -6.50
N ALA A 64 -4.85 6.70 -6.62
CA ALA A 64 -5.68 7.77 -6.04
C ALA A 64 -7.13 7.77 -6.57
N SER A 65 -7.38 7.24 -7.77
CA SER A 65 -8.72 7.10 -8.33
C SER A 65 -9.45 5.85 -7.81
N GLU A 66 -8.74 4.74 -7.57
CA GLU A 66 -9.35 3.51 -7.04
C GLU A 66 -9.72 3.67 -5.56
N GLU A 67 -8.85 4.28 -4.75
CA GLU A 67 -9.16 4.60 -3.35
C GLU A 67 -10.36 5.55 -3.25
N ALA A 68 -10.39 6.61 -4.06
CA ALA A 68 -11.53 7.53 -4.10
C ALA A 68 -12.85 6.84 -4.52
N LYS A 69 -12.78 5.87 -5.44
CA LYS A 69 -13.96 5.06 -5.84
C LYS A 69 -14.40 4.14 -4.72
N GLU A 70 -13.46 3.53 -4.00
CA GLU A 70 -13.77 2.66 -2.87
C GLU A 70 -14.39 3.43 -1.71
N ILE A 71 -13.86 4.63 -1.39
CA ILE A 71 -14.46 5.54 -0.41
C ILE A 71 -15.88 5.92 -0.82
N ALA A 72 -16.11 6.28 -2.09
CA ALA A 72 -17.45 6.62 -2.57
C ALA A 72 -18.43 5.44 -2.48
N ARG A 73 -17.96 4.21 -2.76
CA ARG A 73 -18.75 2.99 -2.60
C ARG A 73 -19.11 2.72 -1.14
N LEU A 74 -18.13 2.79 -0.24
CA LEU A 74 -18.32 2.60 1.20
C LEU A 74 -19.25 3.67 1.79
N GLN A 75 -19.10 4.93 1.39
CA GLN A 75 -20.02 6.01 1.79
C GLN A 75 -21.46 5.76 1.33
N ARG A 76 -21.66 5.13 0.18
CA ARG A 76 -22.99 4.76 -0.30
C ARG A 76 -23.58 3.59 0.49
N GLU A 77 -22.80 2.56 0.80
CA GLU A 77 -23.25 1.43 1.63
C GLU A 77 -23.63 1.88 3.06
N LEU A 78 -22.86 2.81 3.64
CA LEU A 78 -23.20 3.43 4.93
C LEU A 78 -24.49 4.26 4.89
N ARG A 79 -24.88 4.80 3.74
CA ARG A 79 -26.14 5.54 3.58
C ARG A 79 -27.32 4.58 3.47
N ASP A 80 -27.18 3.55 2.66
CA ASP A 80 -28.22 2.53 2.44
C ASP A 80 -28.55 1.79 3.74
N THR A 81 -27.53 1.42 4.51
CA THR A 81 -27.69 0.75 5.82
C THR A 81 -28.38 1.61 6.88
N LYS A 82 -28.15 2.93 6.89
CA LYS A 82 -28.84 3.85 7.81
C LYS A 82 -30.33 3.99 7.47
N ASP A 83 -30.66 4.09 6.19
CA ASP A 83 -32.05 4.21 5.73
C ASP A 83 -32.88 2.96 6.07
N THR A 84 -32.28 1.76 6.01
CA THR A 84 -32.93 0.51 6.44
C THR A 84 -33.21 0.39 7.94
N LEU A 85 -32.59 1.21 8.80
CA LEU A 85 -32.79 1.16 10.26
C LEU A 85 -33.82 2.19 10.76
N GLU A 86 -34.25 3.14 9.91
CA GLU A 86 -35.19 4.21 10.25
C GLU A 86 -36.65 3.89 9.82
N VAL A 87 -37.00 2.59 9.71
CA VAL A 87 -38.39 2.11 9.44
C VAL A 87 -39.08 1.54 10.68
#